data_AF-A0A2S9F8A5-F1
#
_entry.id   AF-A0A2S9F8A5-F1
#
_cell.length_a   1.000
_cell.length_b   1.000
_cell.length_c   1.000
_cell.angle_alpha   90.00
_cell.angle_beta   90.00
_cell.angle_gamma   90.00
#
_symmetry.space_group_name_H-M   'P 1'
#
loop_
_entity.id
_entity.type
_entity.pdbx_description
1 polymer ?
#
loop_
_entity_poly.entity_id
_entity_poly.type
_entity_poly.pdbx_seq_one_letter_code
_entity_poly.pdbx_strand_id
1 'polypeptide(L)'
;MTDERRPTLWAVSDLHTGHTGNKPVTESLHPASPDDWLIVAGDVAERTDEIRWALDLLRKRFAKVIWIPGNHELWTTQRDP
;
A
#
# COMPACT_ATOMS: atom_id res chain seq x y z
N MET A 1 21.10 -13.45 15.31
CA MET A 1 21.18 -12.03 15.68
C MET A 1 19.76 -11.50 15.54
N THR A 2 19.00 -11.46 16.63
CA THR A 2 17.63 -10.92 16.62
C THR A 2 17.74 -9.42 16.43
N ASP A 3 17.15 -8.88 15.37
CA ASP A 3 17.10 -7.44 15.11
C ASP A 3 16.44 -6.75 16.32
N GLU A 4 17.19 -5.96 17.07
CA GLU A 4 16.75 -5.27 18.30
C GLU A 4 15.77 -4.12 18.02
N ARG A 5 15.31 -3.97 16.78
CA ARG A 5 14.37 -2.92 16.39
C ARG A 5 12.96 -3.26 16.88
N ARG A 6 12.46 -2.39 17.78
CA ARG A 6 11.08 -2.42 18.23
C ARG A 6 10.12 -2.31 17.01
N PRO A 7 9.00 -3.04 17.01
CA PRO A 7 8.00 -2.90 15.97
C PRO A 7 7.51 -1.47 15.86
N THR A 8 7.30 -1.01 14.62
CA THR A 8 6.78 0.31 14.30
C THR A 8 5.47 0.19 13.52
N LEU A 9 4.52 1.05 13.84
CA LEU A 9 3.30 1.25 13.05
C LEU A 9 3.51 2.44 12.12
N TRP A 10 3.56 2.17 10.82
CA TRP A 10 3.70 3.19 9.77
C TRP A 10 2.34 3.56 9.19
N ALA A 11 2.29 4.69 8.49
CA ALA A 11 1.13 5.11 7.71
C ALA A 11 1.54 5.77 6.39
N VAL A 12 0.75 5.52 5.35
CA VAL A 12 0.84 6.16 4.02
C VAL A 12 -0.57 6.31 3.45
N SER A 13 -0.76 7.25 2.53
CA SER A 13 -1.99 7.44 1.75
C SER A 13 -1.62 7.89 0.33
N ASP A 14 -2.62 8.02 -0.55
CA ASP A 14 -2.50 8.73 -1.82
C ASP A 14 -1.36 8.18 -2.71
N LEU A 15 -1.23 6.85 -2.75
CA LEU A 15 -0.21 6.21 -3.58
C LEU A 15 -0.46 6.46 -5.07
N HIS A 16 -1.73 6.56 -5.49
CA HIS A 16 -2.14 6.84 -6.86
C HIS A 16 -1.32 6.06 -7.89
N THR A 17 -1.23 4.73 -7.72
CA THR A 17 -0.30 3.88 -8.49
C THR A 17 -0.59 3.80 -9.99
N GLY A 18 -1.79 4.22 -10.42
CA GLY A 18 -2.13 4.41 -11.82
C GLY A 18 -1.48 5.65 -12.45
N HIS A 19 -1.00 6.61 -11.65
CA HIS A 19 -0.29 7.78 -12.13
C HIS A 19 1.15 7.43 -12.48
N THR A 20 1.59 7.84 -13.67
CA THR A 20 2.96 7.61 -14.14
C THR A 20 3.96 8.16 -13.12
N GLY A 21 4.90 7.31 -12.69
CA GLY A 21 5.94 7.64 -11.73
C GLY A 21 5.67 7.18 -10.29
N ASN A 22 4.44 6.80 -9.93
CA ASN A 22 4.11 6.45 -8.54
C ASN A 22 4.32 4.96 -8.19
N LYS A 23 4.35 4.06 -9.18
CA LYS A 23 4.67 2.63 -8.93
C LYS A 23 6.02 2.45 -8.22
N PRO A 24 7.12 3.09 -8.66
CA PRO A 24 8.40 3.01 -7.95
C PRO A 24 8.34 3.49 -6.49
N VAL A 25 7.48 4.46 -6.17
CA VAL A 25 7.30 4.93 -4.79
C VAL A 25 6.71 3.80 -3.93
N THR A 26 5.63 3.17 -4.37
CA THR A 26 5.03 2.02 -3.66
C THR A 26 6.01 0.85 -3.55
N GLU A 27 6.78 0.59 -4.62
CA GLU A 27 7.81 -0.45 -4.66
C GLU A 27 9.00 -0.18 -3.73
N SER A 28 9.22 1.07 -3.30
CA SER A 28 10.27 1.42 -2.34
C SER A 28 9.85 1.27 -0.87
N LEU A 29 8.56 1.04 -0.59
CA LEU A 29 8.06 0.91 0.78
C LEU A 29 8.45 -0.44 1.38
N HIS A 30 9.30 -0.40 2.40
CA HIS A 30 9.76 -1.58 3.14
C HIS A 30 9.67 -1.34 4.65
N PRO A 31 9.36 -2.38 5.44
CA PRO A 31 9.43 -2.28 6.89
C PRO A 31 10.88 -2.13 7.36
N ALA A 32 11.05 -1.54 8.55
CA ALA A 32 12.34 -1.46 9.23
C ALA A 32 12.60 -2.67 10.14
N SER A 33 11.55 -3.41 10.53
CA SER A 33 11.56 -4.63 11.33
C SER A 33 10.53 -5.64 10.78
N PRO A 34 10.76 -6.97 10.88
CA PRO A 34 9.81 -7.97 10.39
C PRO A 34 8.43 -7.91 11.05
N ASP A 35 8.31 -7.25 12.20
CA ASP A 35 7.05 -7.11 12.95
C ASP A 35 6.28 -5.81 12.64
N ASP A 36 6.78 -4.98 11.71
CA ASP A 36 6.19 -3.69 11.38
C ASP A 36 4.82 -3.82 10.70
N TRP A 37 3.93 -2.90 11.05
CA TRP A 37 2.60 -2.77 10.45
C TRP A 37 2.53 -1.51 9.58
N LEU A 38 1.63 -1.52 8.60
CA LEU A 38 1.38 -0.38 7.72
C LEU A 38 -0.11 -0.07 7.63
N ILE A 39 -0.49 1.18 7.88
CA ILE A 39 -1.78 1.73 7.49
C ILE A 39 -1.68 2.30 6.08
N VAL A 40 -2.63 1.94 5.22
CA VAL A 40 -2.83 2.50 3.88
C VAL A 40 -4.17 3.24 3.88
N ALA A 41 -4.11 4.56 4.06
CA ALA A 41 -5.27 5.41 4.33
C ALA A 41 -5.86 6.03 3.04
N GLY A 42 -6.24 5.16 2.11
CA GLY A 42 -6.99 5.53 0.90
C GLY A 42 -6.16 6.01 -0.28
N ASP A 43 -6.83 6.15 -1.42
CA ASP A 43 -6.33 6.67 -2.69
C ASP A 43 -5.08 5.91 -3.20
N VAL A 44 -5.15 4.59 -3.11
CA VAL A 44 -4.12 3.65 -3.62
C VAL A 44 -4.08 3.65 -5.15
N ALA A 45 -5.26 3.56 -5.77
CA ALA A 45 -5.49 3.60 -7.21
C ALA A 45 -7.01 3.72 -7.47
N GLU A 46 -7.37 3.90 -8.74
CA GLU A 46 -8.77 3.89 -9.18
C GLU A 46 -9.24 2.49 -9.59
N ARG A 47 -8.40 1.75 -10.35
CA ARG A 47 -8.79 0.46 -10.91
C ARG A 47 -8.60 -0.68 -9.92
N THR A 48 -9.56 -1.61 -9.86
CA THR A 48 -9.53 -2.71 -8.88
C THR A 48 -8.31 -3.65 -9.01
N ASP A 49 -7.79 -3.86 -10.21
CA ASP A 49 -6.58 -4.66 -10.45
C ASP A 49 -5.30 -3.97 -9.96
N GLU A 50 -5.21 -2.65 -10.12
CA GLU A 50 -4.10 -1.83 -9.60
C GLU A 50 -4.15 -1.71 -8.07
N ILE A 51 -5.35 -1.52 -7.49
CA ILE A 51 -5.55 -1.55 -6.03
C ILE A 51 -5.08 -2.90 -5.47
N ARG A 52 -5.50 -4.00 -6.11
CA ARG A 52 -5.07 -5.36 -5.73
C ARG A 52 -3.56 -5.54 -5.83
N TRP A 53 -2.94 -5.06 -6.90
CA TRP A 53 -1.49 -5.15 -7.09
C TRP A 53 -0.73 -4.45 -5.95
N ALA A 54 -1.11 -3.22 -5.62
CA ALA A 54 -0.46 -2.44 -4.58
C ALA A 54 -0.62 -3.08 -3.19
N LEU A 55 -1.85 -3.49 -2.83
CA LEU A 55 -2.11 -4.14 -1.54
C LEU A 55 -1.43 -5.51 -1.43
N ASP A 56 -1.37 -6.29 -2.51
CA ASP A 56 -0.65 -7.58 -2.53
C ASP A 56 0.86 -7.41 -2.39
N LEU A 57 1.45 -6.36 -2.98
CA LEU A 57 2.85 -6.03 -2.80
C LEU A 57 3.16 -5.68 -1.34
N LEU A 58 2.37 -4.77 -0.74
CA LEU A 58 2.60 -4.29 0.62
C LEU A 58 2.39 -5.39 1.66
N ARG A 59 1.34 -6.21 1.53
CA ARG A 59 1.07 -7.32 2.48
C ARG A 59 2.12 -8.43 2.44
N LYS A 60 2.89 -8.54 1.35
CA LYS A 60 4.02 -9.49 1.25
C LYS A 60 5.27 -8.99 1.98
N ARG A 61 5.32 -7.70 2.36
CA ARG A 61 6.46 -7.05 3.00
C ARG A 61 6.23 -6.77 4.47
N PHE A 62 5.09 -6.20 4.83
CA PHE A 62 4.75 -5.84 6.21
C PHE A 62 4.04 -7.00 6.93
N ALA A 63 4.23 -7.11 8.24
CA ALA A 63 3.57 -8.16 9.05
C ALA A 63 2.04 -8.02 9.04
N LYS A 64 1.55 -6.78 8.94
CA LYS A 64 0.13 -6.48 8.77
C LYS A 64 -0.06 -5.20 7.96
N VAL A 65 -1.03 -5.24 7.04
CA VAL A 65 -1.50 -4.06 6.32
C VAL A 65 -2.94 -3.80 6.73
N ILE A 66 -3.24 -2.57 7.15
CA ILE A 66 -4.57 -2.08 7.47
C ILE A 66 -4.95 -1.09 6.38
N TRP A 67 -5.87 -1.48 5.51
CA TRP A 67 -6.33 -0.61 4.42
C TRP A 67 -7.70 -0.02 4.72
N ILE A 68 -7.86 1.25 4.37
CA ILE A 68 -9.11 2.00 4.39
C ILE A 68 -9.29 2.60 2.99
N PRO A 69 -10.46 2.48 2.33
CA PRO A 69 -10.66 3.06 1.01
C PRO A 69 -10.70 4.60 1.08
N GLY A 70 -10.09 5.24 0.09
CA GLY A 70 -10.28 6.65 -0.24
C GLY A 70 -11.43 6.82 -1.23
N ASN A 71 -11.55 8.00 -1.84
CA ASN A 71 -12.60 8.22 -2.82
C ASN A 71 -12.26 7.60 -4.19
N HIS A 72 -10.98 7.49 -4.54
CA HIS A 72 -10.57 6.92 -5.84
C HIS A 72 -10.90 5.43 -5.94
N GLU A 73 -10.79 4.66 -4.85
CA GLU A 73 -11.18 3.24 -4.86
C GLU A 73 -12.69 3.01 -5.00
N LEU A 74 -13.50 4.04 -4.83
CA LEU A 74 -14.95 3.98 -4.97
C LEU A 74 -15.43 4.43 -6.36
N TRP A 75 -14.52 4.85 -7.23
CA TRP A 75 -14.86 5.16 -8.60
C TRP A 75 -15.03 3.89 -9.43
N THR A 76 -15.91 3.94 -10.43
CA THR A 76 -16.01 2.91 -11.46
C THR A 76 -15.60 3.54 -12.78
N THR A 77 -14.42 3.19 -13.24
CA THR A 77 -13.83 3.68 -14.48
C THR A 77 -14.24 2.77 -15.63
N GLN A 78 -14.18 3.26 -16.88
CA GLN A 78 -14.44 2.44 -18.07
C GLN A 78 -13.46 1.29 -18.26
N ARG A 79 -12.34 1.29 -17.51
CA ARG A 79 -11.25 0.31 -17.62
C ARG A 79 -11.18 -0.61 -16.40
N ASP A 80 -12.18 -0.56 -15.52
CA ASP A 80 -12.29 -1.55 -14.46
C ASP A 80 -12.58 -2.94 -15.06
N PRO A 81 -11.91 -3.99 -14.58
CA PRO A 81 -12.05 -5.36 -15.08
C PRO A 81 -13.39 -6.02 -14.72
#